data_AF-A0A1Y5MDT3-F1
#
_entry.id   AF-A0A1Y5MDT3-F1
#
_cell.length_a   1.000
_cell.length_b   1.000
_cell.length_c   1.000
_cell.angle_alpha   90.00
_cell.angle_beta   90.00
_cell.angle_gamma   90.00
#
_symmetry.space_group_name_H-M   'P 1'
#
loop_
_entity.id
_entity.type
_entity.pdbx_description
1 polymer ?
#
loop_
_entity_poly.entity_id
_entity_poly.type
_entity_poly.pdbx_seq_one_letter_code
_entity_poly.pdbx_strand_id
1 'polypeptide(L)'
;MASKNILLNDLKTIRKNKKKEEIRQACIEVLFPEKATLKECKLLIEKSFSVKLSNKEFSKWRKEYEATNANQSSDACHILVPKEDNKEDEELSNGTNNQE
;
A
#
# COMPACT_ATOMS: atom_id res chain seq x y z
N MET A 1 21.81 -12.17 41.33
CA MET A 1 20.91 -12.94 40.42
C MET A 1 19.92 -12.06 39.65
N ALA A 2 19.42 -10.95 40.22
CA ALA A 2 18.48 -10.04 39.55
C ALA A 2 18.95 -9.52 38.17
N SER A 3 20.21 -9.12 38.04
CA SER A 3 20.75 -8.53 36.80
C SER A 3 20.78 -9.50 35.61
N LYS A 4 20.99 -10.81 35.85
CA LYS A 4 20.97 -11.82 34.78
C LYS A 4 19.57 -12.02 34.21
N ASN A 5 18.54 -11.97 35.05
CA ASN A 5 17.15 -12.10 34.64
C ASN A 5 16.67 -10.88 33.85
N ILE A 6 17.12 -9.68 34.23
CA ILE A 6 16.82 -8.43 33.50
C ILE A 6 17.39 -8.51 32.08
N LEU A 7 18.68 -8.80 31.94
CA LEU A 7 19.33 -8.94 30.62
C LEU A 7 18.67 -10.01 29.75
N LEU A 8 18.27 -11.15 30.32
CA LEU A 8 17.58 -12.20 29.57
C LEU A 8 16.19 -11.76 29.08
N ASN A 9 15.46 -10.98 29.89
CA ASN A 9 14.16 -10.44 29.51
C ASN A 9 14.28 -9.36 28.43
N ASP A 10 15.31 -8.52 28.51
CA ASP A 10 15.60 -7.50 27.50
C ASP A 10 15.95 -8.16 26.16
N LEU A 11 16.83 -9.15 26.16
CA LEU A 11 17.18 -9.92 24.96
C LEU A 11 15.95 -10.61 24.33
N LYS A 12 15.06 -11.19 25.15
CA LYS A 12 13.79 -11.77 24.68
C LYS A 12 12.88 -10.72 24.04
N THR A 13 12.83 -9.52 24.62
CA THR A 13 12.02 -8.40 24.12
C THR A 13 12.56 -7.88 22.80
N ILE A 14 13.87 -7.67 22.70
CA ILE A 14 14.56 -7.27 21.46
C ILE A 14 14.27 -8.29 20.34
N ARG A 15 14.39 -9.58 20.64
CA ARG A 15 14.09 -10.65 19.67
C ARG A 15 12.63 -10.62 19.20
N LYS A 16 11.67 -10.41 20.11
CA LYS A 16 10.24 -10.30 19.75
C LYS A 16 9.96 -9.08 18.88
N ASN A 17 10.57 -7.95 19.21
CA ASN A 17 10.42 -6.71 18.45
C ASN A 17 10.99 -6.86 17.04
N LYS A 18 12.19 -7.42 16.90
CA LYS A 18 12.81 -7.71 15.60
C LYS A 18 11.95 -8.63 14.74
N LYS A 19 11.46 -9.75 15.30
CA LYS A 19 10.56 -10.67 14.58
C LYS A 19 9.28 -9.96 14.12
N LYS A 20 8.74 -9.05 14.92
CA LYS A 20 7.54 -8.27 14.57
C LYS A 20 7.79 -7.29 13.43
N GLU A 21 8.97 -6.67 13.41
CA GLU A 21 9.39 -5.77 12.34
C GLU A 21 9.59 -6.51 11.01
N GLU A 22 10.24 -7.68 11.03
CA GLU A 22 10.38 -8.56 9.87
C GLU A 22 9.01 -8.95 9.29
N ILE A 23 8.06 -9.30 10.17
CA ILE A 23 6.69 -9.63 9.78
C ILE A 23 5.98 -8.41 9.15
N ARG A 24 6.12 -7.23 9.76
CA ARG A 24 5.55 -5.98 9.23
C ARG A 24 6.09 -5.69 7.83
N GLN A 25 7.40 -5.84 7.62
CA GLN A 25 8.02 -5.59 6.33
C GLN A 25 7.48 -6.55 5.25
N ALA A 26 7.43 -7.85 5.54
CA ALA A 26 6.85 -8.85 4.64
C ALA A 26 5.37 -8.57 4.32
N CYS A 27 4.62 -8.00 5.27
CA CYS A 27 3.24 -7.56 5.03
C CYS A 27 3.17 -6.42 4.00
N ILE A 28 4.03 -5.42 4.14
CA ILE A 28 4.04 -4.23 3.28
C ILE A 28 4.56 -4.55 1.88
N GLU A 29 5.62 -5.34 1.75
CA GLU A 29 6.29 -5.60 0.46
C GLU A 29 5.59 -6.67 -0.39
N VAL A 30 5.06 -7.73 0.23
CA VAL A 30 4.58 -8.91 -0.50
C VAL A 30 3.09 -9.10 -0.29
N LEU A 31 2.66 -9.18 0.98
CA LEU A 31 1.32 -9.66 1.31
C LEU A 31 0.21 -8.66 0.99
N PHE A 32 0.40 -7.38 1.31
CA PHE A 32 -0.62 -6.36 1.09
C PHE A 32 -0.87 -6.04 -0.39
N PRO A 33 0.15 -6.03 -1.27
CA PRO A 33 -0.03 -5.97 -2.72
C PRO A 33 -0.70 -7.22 -3.31
N GLU A 34 -0.34 -8.42 -2.86
CA GLU A 34 -0.79 -9.68 -3.48
C GLU A 34 -2.20 -10.11 -3.03
N LYS A 35 -2.57 -9.82 -1.77
CA LYS A 35 -3.82 -10.31 -1.17
C LYS A 35 -4.83 -9.18 -0.94
N ALA A 36 -6.07 -9.43 -1.34
CA ALA A 36 -7.15 -8.44 -1.30
C ALA A 36 -7.72 -8.21 0.11
N THR A 37 -7.70 -9.22 1.00
CA THR A 37 -8.40 -9.11 2.30
C THR A 37 -7.46 -9.18 3.51
N LEU A 38 -7.70 -8.26 4.45
CA LEU A 38 -6.95 -8.14 5.71
C LEU A 38 -7.06 -9.41 6.59
N LYS A 39 -8.15 -10.17 6.45
CA LYS A 39 -8.36 -11.44 7.17
C LYS A 39 -7.44 -12.55 6.65
N GLU A 40 -7.32 -12.69 5.34
CA GLU A 40 -6.44 -13.71 4.72
C GLU A 40 -4.98 -13.40 4.99
N CYS A 41 -4.58 -12.13 4.89
CA CYS A 41 -3.21 -11.73 5.20
C CYS A 41 -2.85 -12.07 6.65
N LYS A 42 -3.77 -11.77 7.58
CA LYS A 42 -3.59 -12.09 8.99
C LYS A 42 -3.42 -13.59 9.21
N LEU A 43 -4.33 -14.40 8.67
CA LEU A 43 -4.30 -15.85 8.85
C LEU A 43 -2.99 -16.47 8.32
N LEU A 44 -2.52 -16.01 7.16
CA LEU A 44 -1.30 -16.50 6.53
C LEU A 44 -0.07 -16.15 7.38
N ILE A 45 0.02 -14.92 7.89
CA ILE A 45 1.11 -14.50 8.78
C ILE A 45 1.11 -15.28 10.10
N GLU A 46 -0.07 -15.42 10.74
CA GLU A 46 -0.18 -16.16 12.00
C GLU A 46 0.25 -17.63 11.84
N LYS A 47 -0.09 -18.25 10.70
CA LYS A 47 0.34 -19.60 10.34
C LYS A 47 1.85 -19.68 10.06
N SER A 48 2.38 -18.82 9.20
CA SER A 48 3.78 -18.85 8.76
C SER A 48 4.77 -18.54 9.89
N PHE A 49 4.43 -17.57 10.75
CA PHE A 49 5.32 -17.13 11.80
C PHE A 49 4.99 -17.71 13.18
N SER A 50 3.89 -18.48 13.29
CA SER A 50 3.38 -19.01 14.56
C SER A 50 3.23 -17.92 15.62
N VAL A 51 2.68 -16.78 15.20
CA VAL A 51 2.42 -15.61 16.08
C VAL A 51 0.93 -15.34 16.14
N LYS A 52 0.50 -14.62 17.19
CA LYS A 52 -0.84 -14.03 17.23
C LYS A 52 -0.69 -12.53 17.05
N LEU A 53 -1.33 -11.99 16.01
CA LEU A 53 -1.33 -10.56 15.73
C LEU A 53 -2.62 -9.92 16.23
N SER A 54 -2.49 -8.77 16.89
CA SER A 54 -3.65 -7.99 17.25
C SER A 54 -4.24 -7.32 15.99
N ASN A 55 -5.57 -7.30 15.88
CA ASN A 55 -6.24 -6.63 14.77
C ASN A 55 -5.87 -5.13 14.72
N LYS A 56 -5.66 -4.51 15.88
CA LYS A 56 -5.30 -3.10 16.01
C LYS A 56 -3.95 -2.79 15.37
N GLU A 57 -2.93 -3.59 15.65
CA GLU A 57 -1.60 -3.40 15.07
C GLU A 57 -1.57 -3.72 13.59
N PHE A 58 -2.25 -4.81 13.19
CA PHE A 58 -2.29 -5.22 11.80
C PHE A 58 -3.03 -4.20 10.92
N SER A 59 -4.12 -3.61 11.43
CA SER A 59 -4.83 -2.51 10.76
C SER A 59 -3.94 -1.26 10.63
N LYS A 60 -3.09 -0.97 11.62
CA LYS A 60 -2.13 0.14 11.53
C LYS A 60 -1.14 -0.07 10.38
N TRP A 61 -0.58 -1.27 10.24
CA TRP A 61 0.34 -1.60 9.14
C TRP A 61 -0.32 -1.48 7.77
N ARG A 62 -1.60 -1.87 7.64
CA ARG A 62 -2.34 -1.70 6.38
C ARG A 62 -2.49 -0.23 6.00
N LYS A 63 -2.85 0.63 6.96
CA LYS A 63 -2.97 2.08 6.72
C LYS A 63 -1.63 2.72 6.35
N GLU A 64 -0.54 2.28 6.98
CA GLU A 64 0.82 2.72 6.63
C GLU A 64 1.16 2.36 5.18
N TYR A 65 0.90 1.12 4.76
CA TYR A 65 1.06 0.70 3.37
C TYR A 65 0.20 1.51 2.40
N GLU A 66 -1.08 1.71 2.70
CA GLU A 66 -2.00 2.50 1.86
C GLU A 66 -1.52 3.96 1.73
N ALA A 67 -1.03 4.57 2.81
CA ALA A 67 -0.47 5.92 2.77
C ALA A 67 0.84 5.99 1.95
N THR A 68 1.73 5.01 2.10
CA THR A 68 2.96 4.94 1.30
C THR A 68 2.67 4.74 -0.19
N ASN A 69 1.73 3.84 -0.52
CA ASN A 69 1.35 3.55 -1.89
C ASN A 69 0.56 4.71 -2.54
N ALA A 70 -0.31 5.40 -1.79
CA ALA A 70 -1.03 6.58 -2.29
C ALA A 70 -0.08 7.72 -2.66
N ASN A 71 1.00 7.92 -1.88
CA ASN A 71 2.02 8.93 -2.20
C ASN A 71 2.93 8.52 -3.38
N GLN A 72 3.06 7.23 -3.69
CA GLN A 72 3.74 6.76 -4.91
C GLN A 72 2.86 6.84 -6.16
N SER A 73 1.53 6.79 -6.00
CA SER A 73 0.58 6.84 -7.12
C SER A 73 0.51 8.19 -7.83
N SER A 74 1.07 9.26 -7.26
CA SER A 74 1.07 10.58 -7.91
C SER A 74 2.08 10.71 -9.06
N ASP A 75 3.10 9.85 -9.10
CA ASP A 75 4.16 9.91 -10.14
C ASP A 75 3.97 8.86 -11.25
N ALA A 76 3.10 7.86 -11.02
CA ALA A 76 2.90 6.75 -11.96
C ALA A 76 1.57 6.79 -12.76
N CYS A 77 0.66 7.73 -12.48
CA CYS A 77 -0.70 7.71 -13.06
C CYS A 77 -1.18 9.05 -13.67
N HIS A 78 -0.33 9.77 -14.40
CA HIS A 78 -0.81 10.83 -15.32
C HIS A 78 -0.28 10.66 -16.76
N ILE A 79 -0.21 9.43 -17.26
CA ILE A 79 -0.27 9.18 -18.71
C ILE A 79 -1.56 8.43 -19.01
N LEU A 80 -2.69 9.10 -18.77
CA LEU A 80 -3.92 8.84 -19.51
C LEU A 80 -4.04 9.95 -20.56
N VAL A 81 -3.25 9.83 -21.62
CA VAL A 81 -3.59 10.41 -22.92
C VAL A 81 -4.38 9.29 -23.61
N PRO A 82 -5.69 9.52 -23.85
CA PRO A 82 -6.10 10.05 -25.14
C PRO A 82 -6.81 11.37 -24.94
N LYS A 83 -6.20 12.45 -25.44
CA LYS A 83 -6.97 13.65 -25.77
C LYS A 83 -7.75 13.35 -27.04
N GLU A 84 -8.92 12.74 -26.88
CA GLU A 84 -9.89 12.65 -27.95
C GLU A 84 -11.26 12.85 -27.34
N ASP A 85 -11.57 14.12 -27.09
CA ASP A 85 -12.92 14.68 -27.07
C ASP A 85 -12.77 16.21 -26.97
N ASN A 86 -12.10 16.81 -27.96
CA ASN A 86 -12.28 18.21 -28.28
C ASN A 86 -13.63 18.34 -29.01
N LYS A 87 -14.73 18.37 -28.24
CA LYS A 87 -15.94 19.04 -28.71
C LYS A 87 -15.71 20.54 -28.58
N GLU A 88 -15.07 21.10 -29.59
CA GLU A 88 -15.12 22.53 -29.85
C GLU A 88 -16.16 22.73 -30.95
N ASP A 89 -17.33 23.17 -30.52
CA ASP A 89 -18.31 23.86 -31.35
C ASP A 89 -17.63 25.12 -31.94
N GLU A 90 -17.18 25.05 -33.18
CA GLU A 90 -16.95 26.23 -34.02
C GLU A 90 -17.68 26.05 -35.35
N GLU A 91 -18.97 26.39 -35.36
CA GLU A 91 -19.64 26.90 -36.55
C GLU A 91 -18.97 28.21 -36.97
N LEU A 92 -17.90 28.16 -37.75
CA LEU A 92 -17.41 29.31 -38.51
C LEU A 92 -16.93 28.88 -39.89
N SER A 93 -17.87 28.76 -40.82
CA SER A 93 -17.60 28.78 -42.26
C SER A 93 -18.38 29.93 -42.90
N ASN A 94 -17.81 31.13 -42.80
CA ASN A 94 -18.18 32.28 -43.63
C ASN A 94 -17.36 32.26 -44.93
N GLY A 95 -18.03 32.45 -46.08
CA GLY A 95 -17.43 32.88 -47.35
C GLY A 95 -17.76 31.99 -48.55
N THR A 96 -18.88 32.21 -49.25
CA THR A 96 -18.94 32.95 -50.54
C THR A 96 -17.99 32.42 -51.64
N ASN A 97 -18.51 31.79 -52.69
CA ASN A 97 -18.25 32.16 -54.10
C ASN A 97 -19.17 31.39 -55.09
N ASN A 98 -19.39 32.02 -56.23
CA ASN A 98 -20.35 31.85 -57.32
C ASN A 98 -20.28 30.58 -58.20
N GLN A 99 -21.28 30.50 -59.11
CA GLN A 99 -21.44 29.73 -60.37
C GLN A 99 -22.11 28.36 -60.19
N GLU A 100 -23.17 28.00 -60.93
CA GLU A 100 -23.51 28.27 -62.34
C GLU A 100 -25.05 28.34 -62.56
#